data_AF-A0A7S2DVB6-F1
#
_entry.id   AF-A0A7S2DVB6-F1
#
_cell.length_a   1.000
_cell.length_b   1.000
_cell.length_c   1.000
_cell.angle_alpha   90.00
_cell.angle_beta   90.00
_cell.angle_gamma   90.00
#
_symmetry.space_group_name_H-M   'P 1'
#
loop_
_entity.id
_entity.type
_entity.pdbx_description
1 polymer ?
#
loop_
_entity_poly.entity_id
_entity_poly.type
_entity_poly.pdbx_seq_one_letter_code
_entity_poly.pdbx_strand_id
1 'polypeptide(L)'
;QVIEQIREKIARIRAILRELQIEEQVPEPDAHEVEDAEHVLKVADAEIEAEKWISEEERQRIAEAEAREEERLRALRENDAGTRALQQMMGGTLKTKKDLSALEITLDKEPWMDQIPEEEMTDLQRQAFKEFQEKEKALLEEQDKYRKQLDADLKRLRSEVQEVTQHFESVLKELSHKRFAHDAKFFCQELYCVRLQLALLQSVEDSHVLRQSGQDVGSAQGRLLAAEERLHALP
;
A
#
# COMPACT_ATOMS: atom_id res chain seq x y z
N GLN A 1 -2.02 -6.45 -11.66
CA GLN A 1 -2.34 -7.90 -11.66
C GLN A 1 -1.90 -8.57 -10.35
N VAL A 2 -0.61 -8.52 -9.98
CA VAL A 2 -0.12 -9.13 -8.72
C VAL A 2 -0.81 -8.58 -7.47
N ILE A 3 -0.89 -7.25 -7.34
CA ILE A 3 -1.56 -6.60 -6.19
C ILE A 3 -3.03 -7.01 -6.09
N GLU A 4 -3.74 -7.11 -7.22
CA GLU A 4 -5.14 -7.53 -7.25
C GLU A 4 -5.30 -8.98 -6.78
N GLN A 5 -4.42 -9.88 -7.23
CA GLN A 5 -4.41 -11.28 -6.77
C GLN A 5 -4.15 -11.39 -5.26
N ILE A 6 -3.24 -10.56 -4.72
CA ILE A 6 -2.98 -10.50 -3.28
C ILE A 6 -4.23 -9.99 -2.55
N ARG A 7 -4.89 -8.94 -3.05
CA ARG A 7 -6.13 -8.38 -2.47
C ARG A 7 -7.27 -9.39 -2.46
N GLU A 8 -7.48 -10.13 -3.55
CA GLU A 8 -8.48 -11.20 -3.62
C GLU A 8 -8.22 -12.29 -2.57
N LYS A 9 -6.98 -12.75 -2.43
CA LYS A 9 -6.59 -13.75 -1.42
C LYS A 9 -6.76 -13.21 0.01
N ILE A 10 -6.37 -11.96 0.26
CA ILE A 10 -6.58 -11.29 1.56
C ILE A 10 -8.06 -11.14 1.88
N ALA A 11 -8.91 -10.82 0.90
CA ALA A 11 -10.36 -10.75 1.11
C ALA A 11 -10.92 -12.12 1.51
N ARG A 12 -10.44 -13.20 0.90
CA ARG A 12 -10.79 -14.57 1.31
C ARG A 12 -10.30 -14.92 2.71
N ILE A 13 -9.08 -14.53 3.08
CA ILE A 13 -8.54 -14.70 4.44
C ILE A 13 -9.42 -13.97 5.46
N ARG A 14 -9.84 -12.72 5.18
CA ARG A 14 -10.76 -11.98 6.05
C ARG A 14 -12.13 -12.64 6.19
N ALA A 15 -12.66 -13.21 5.11
CA ALA A 15 -13.91 -13.97 5.17
C ALA A 15 -13.78 -15.19 6.10
N ILE A 16 -12.70 -15.97 5.96
CA ILE A 16 -12.42 -17.13 6.82
C ILE A 16 -12.22 -16.71 8.29
N LEU A 17 -11.50 -15.61 8.55
CA LEU A 17 -11.32 -15.08 9.91
C LEU A 17 -12.65 -14.66 10.55
N ARG A 18 -13.55 -14.04 9.77
CA ARG A 18 -14.91 -13.72 10.22
C ARG A 18 -15.71 -14.99 10.52
N GLU A 19 -15.60 -16.02 9.69
CA GLU A 19 -16.26 -17.32 9.91
C GLU A 19 -15.73 -18.02 11.18
N LEU A 20 -14.43 -17.89 11.48
CA LEU A 20 -13.80 -18.44 12.69
C LEU A 20 -13.97 -17.54 13.94
N GLN A 21 -14.53 -16.34 13.79
CA GLN A 21 -14.63 -15.31 14.84
C GLN A 21 -13.29 -14.95 15.48
N ILE A 22 -12.22 -14.96 14.68
CA ILE A 22 -10.87 -14.56 15.13
C ILE A 22 -10.63 -13.12 14.69
N GLU A 23 -10.41 -12.23 15.64
CA GLU A 23 -9.97 -10.86 15.37
C GLU A 23 -8.45 -10.85 15.17
N GLU A 24 -8.02 -10.89 13.91
CA GLU A 24 -6.62 -10.74 13.52
C GLU A 24 -6.49 -9.65 12.45
N GLN A 25 -5.48 -8.79 12.61
CA GLN A 25 -5.17 -7.75 11.63
C GLN A 25 -4.36 -8.36 10.49
N VAL A 26 -4.95 -8.37 9.28
CA VAL A 26 -4.29 -8.86 8.06
C VAL A 26 -3.61 -7.67 7.37
N PRO A 27 -2.29 -7.69 7.16
CA PRO A 27 -1.59 -6.60 6.48
C PRO A 27 -2.01 -6.50 5.02
N GLU A 28 -2.34 -5.30 4.56
CA GLU A 28 -2.75 -5.02 3.19
C GLU A 28 -1.60 -4.38 2.38
N PRO A 29 -1.47 -4.72 1.09
CA PRO A 29 -0.51 -4.05 0.22
C PRO A 29 -1.03 -2.66 -0.17
N ASP A 30 -0.40 -1.64 0.40
CA ASP A 30 -0.62 -0.24 0.05
C ASP A 30 0.53 0.30 -0.80
N ALA A 31 0.17 1.18 -1.74
CA ALA A 31 1.15 1.87 -2.57
C ALA A 31 1.89 2.90 -1.72
N HIS A 32 3.19 3.04 -1.97
CA HIS A 32 3.94 4.11 -1.32
C HIS A 32 3.56 5.47 -1.93
N GLU A 33 3.71 6.56 -1.19
CA GLU A 33 3.36 7.92 -1.66
C GLU A 33 4.05 8.29 -2.98
N VAL A 34 5.28 7.80 -3.16
CA VAL A 34 6.09 8.00 -4.38
C VAL A 34 5.53 7.24 -5.60
N GLU A 35 4.69 6.24 -5.38
CA GLU A 35 4.06 5.45 -6.44
C GLU A 35 2.75 6.08 -6.94
N ASP A 36 2.16 7.02 -6.17
CA ASP A 36 0.97 7.76 -6.59
C ASP A 36 1.36 9.07 -7.31
N ALA A 37 1.12 9.12 -8.61
CA ALA A 37 1.40 10.30 -9.43
C ALA A 37 0.59 11.54 -8.99
N GLU A 38 -0.60 11.34 -8.41
CA GLU A 38 -1.42 12.44 -7.92
C GLU A 38 -0.91 13.02 -6.60
N HIS A 39 -0.11 12.26 -5.85
CA HIS A 39 0.42 12.71 -4.56
C HIS A 39 1.27 13.98 -4.72
N VAL A 40 2.02 14.11 -5.82
CA VAL A 40 2.80 15.33 -6.15
C VAL A 40 1.92 16.58 -6.29
N LEU A 41 0.63 16.42 -6.58
CA LEU A 41 -0.32 17.51 -6.75
C LEU A 41 -1.14 17.78 -5.47
N LYS A 42 -1.01 16.92 -4.47
CA LYS A 42 -1.71 17.03 -3.19
C LYS A 42 -0.74 17.65 -2.19
N VAL A 43 -1.15 18.76 -1.58
CA VAL A 43 -0.42 19.40 -0.47
C VAL A 43 -1.17 19.05 0.80
N ALA A 44 -0.48 18.45 1.76
CA ALA A 44 -1.08 18.20 3.07
C ALA A 44 -1.16 19.50 3.86
N ASP A 45 -2.21 19.67 4.68
CA ASP A 45 -2.35 20.86 5.52
C ASP A 45 -1.16 21.05 6.48
N ALA A 46 -0.48 19.95 6.84
CA ALA A 46 0.73 19.96 7.67
C ALA A 46 1.98 20.52 6.95
N GLU A 47 1.98 20.55 5.61
CA GLU A 47 3.07 21.15 4.81
C GLU A 47 2.91 22.67 4.67
N ILE A 48 1.74 23.21 5.04
CA ILE A 48 1.46 24.64 5.01
C ILE A 48 1.85 25.24 6.36
N GLU A 49 3.08 25.75 6.45
CA GLU A 49 3.59 26.44 7.65
C GLU A 49 2.95 27.83 7.86
N ALA A 50 2.26 28.35 6.84
CA ALA A 50 1.59 29.64 6.92
C ALA A 50 0.28 29.53 7.72
N GLU A 51 0.09 30.43 8.69
CA GLU A 51 -1.20 30.56 9.37
C GLU A 51 -2.29 30.90 8.35
N LYS A 52 -3.28 30.01 8.21
CA LYS A 52 -4.44 30.24 7.35
C LYS A 52 -5.14 31.51 7.81
N TRP A 53 -5.07 32.57 7.00
CA TRP A 53 -5.81 33.79 7.30
C TRP A 53 -7.30 33.56 7.10
N ILE A 54 -8.05 33.64 8.20
CA ILE A 54 -9.51 33.49 8.23
C ILE A 54 -10.11 34.88 8.48
N SER A 55 -10.92 35.37 7.55
CA SER A 55 -11.66 36.63 7.70
C SER A 55 -12.65 36.55 8.86
N GLU A 56 -13.05 37.69 9.43
CA GLU A 56 -14.00 37.76 10.56
C GLU A 56 -15.32 37.02 10.27
N GLU A 57 -15.85 37.18 9.05
CA GLU A 57 -17.09 36.54 8.59
C GLU A 57 -16.94 35.02 8.45
N GLU A 58 -15.81 34.55 7.90
CA GLU A 58 -15.53 33.12 7.75
C GLU A 58 -15.34 32.45 9.12
N ARG A 59 -14.74 33.17 10.08
CA ARG A 59 -14.55 32.71 11.47
C ARG A 59 -15.89 32.56 12.20
N GLN A 60 -16.81 33.50 11.99
CA GLN A 60 -18.17 33.42 12.53
C GLN A 60 -18.95 32.25 11.90
N ARG A 61 -18.80 32.03 10.59
CA ARG A 61 -19.45 30.91 9.89
C ARG A 61 -18.94 29.54 10.38
N ILE A 62 -17.63 29.40 10.61
CA ILE A 62 -17.04 28.19 11.17
C ILE A 62 -17.56 27.95 12.59
N ALA A 63 -17.58 28.99 13.44
CA ALA A 63 -18.08 28.88 14.82
C ALA A 63 -19.58 28.52 14.88
N GLU A 64 -20.40 29.08 13.99
CA GLU A 64 -21.83 28.75 13.90
C GLU A 64 -22.05 27.32 13.40
N ALA A 65 -21.24 26.85 12.43
CA ALA A 65 -21.28 25.48 11.95
C ALA A 65 -20.84 24.47 13.02
N GLU A 66 -19.77 24.78 13.77
CA GLU A 66 -19.31 23.97 14.90
C GLU A 66 -20.35 23.91 16.02
N ALA A 67 -20.95 25.05 16.40
CA ALA A 67 -22.03 25.10 17.39
C ALA A 67 -23.25 24.27 16.97
N ARG A 68 -23.60 24.31 15.67
CA ARG A 68 -24.72 23.54 15.11
C ARG A 68 -24.41 22.04 15.06
N GLU A 69 -23.19 21.63 14.72
CA GLU A 69 -22.77 20.23 14.78
C GLU A 69 -22.70 19.73 16.23
N GLU A 70 -22.23 20.54 17.17
CA GLU A 70 -22.27 20.20 18.59
C GLU A 70 -23.69 20.03 19.11
N GLU A 71 -24.62 20.92 18.74
CA GLU A 71 -26.03 20.80 19.09
C GLU A 71 -26.64 19.53 18.47
N ARG A 72 -26.29 19.21 17.21
CA ARG A 72 -26.69 17.96 16.55
C ARG A 72 -26.15 16.74 17.29
N LEU A 73 -24.88 16.75 17.70
CA LEU A 73 -24.26 15.66 18.47
C LEU A 73 -24.89 15.53 19.86
N ARG A 74 -25.22 16.64 20.54
CA ARG A 74 -25.93 16.63 21.82
C ARG A 74 -27.34 16.04 21.66
N ALA A 75 -28.09 16.49 20.65
CA ALA A 75 -29.41 15.96 20.34
C ALA A 75 -29.38 14.46 19.95
N LEU A 76 -28.32 14.01 19.27
CA LEU A 76 -28.13 12.61 18.92
C LEU A 76 -27.78 11.76 20.17
N ARG A 77 -26.97 12.30 21.09
CA ARG A 77 -26.67 11.67 22.39
C ARG A 77 -27.90 11.60 23.30
N GLU A 78 -28.79 12.58 23.23
CA GLU A 78 -30.06 12.59 23.97
C GLU A 78 -31.11 11.64 23.34
N ASN A 79 -31.04 11.40 22.02
CA ASN A 79 -31.92 10.49 21.29
C ASN A 79 -31.39 9.04 21.23
N ASP A 80 -31.20 8.42 22.38
CA ASP A 80 -30.88 6.99 22.52
C ASP A 80 -32.03 6.07 22.02
N ALA A 81 -33.20 6.62 21.68
CA ALA A 81 -34.31 5.87 21.10
C ALA A 81 -34.01 5.40 19.66
N GLY A 82 -33.34 6.24 18.85
CA GLY A 82 -32.96 5.89 17.48
C GLY A 82 -31.86 4.84 17.44
N THR A 83 -30.85 4.98 18.29
CA THR A 83 -29.74 4.02 18.44
C THR A 83 -30.23 2.69 19.01
N ARG A 84 -31.16 2.70 19.99
CA ARG A 84 -31.82 1.48 20.48
C ARG A 84 -32.73 0.83 19.46
N ALA A 85 -33.51 1.59 18.70
CA ALA A 85 -34.33 1.05 17.62
C ALA A 85 -33.45 0.45 16.51
N LEU A 86 -32.36 1.12 16.14
CA LEU A 86 -31.38 0.59 15.20
C LEU A 86 -30.67 -0.64 15.76
N GLN A 87 -30.30 -0.68 17.05
CA GLN A 87 -29.77 -1.88 17.71
C GLN A 87 -30.80 -3.00 17.83
N GLN A 88 -32.10 -2.71 17.92
CA GLN A 88 -33.17 -3.70 17.85
C GLN A 88 -33.39 -4.21 16.42
N MET A 89 -33.25 -3.35 15.41
CA MET A 89 -33.37 -3.71 13.99
C MET A 89 -32.09 -4.36 13.43
N MET A 90 -30.92 -4.07 14.01
CA MET A 90 -29.60 -4.64 13.67
C MET A 90 -29.19 -5.79 14.60
N GLY A 91 -29.83 -5.92 15.77
CA GLY A 91 -29.62 -6.99 16.76
C GLY A 91 -30.70 -8.08 16.71
N GLY A 92 -31.66 -7.96 15.80
CA GLY A 92 -32.67 -8.98 15.54
C GLY A 92 -32.24 -9.90 14.40
N THR A 93 -31.55 -10.98 14.74
CA THR A 93 -31.06 -12.02 13.83
C THR A 93 -32.19 -12.62 12.97
N LEU A 94 -32.41 -12.10 11.77
CA LEU A 94 -33.04 -12.86 10.68
C LEU A 94 -31.96 -13.45 9.77
N LYS A 95 -30.98 -14.15 10.36
CA LYS A 95 -30.20 -15.12 9.59
C LYS A 95 -31.16 -16.27 9.32
N THR A 96 -31.59 -16.43 8.07
CA THR A 96 -32.35 -17.63 7.72
C THR A 96 -31.43 -18.85 7.93
N LYS A 97 -31.98 -20.05 8.12
CA LYS A 97 -31.14 -21.27 8.32
C LYS A 97 -30.12 -21.53 7.21
N LYS A 98 -30.22 -20.83 6.07
CA LYS A 98 -29.26 -20.85 4.95
C LYS A 98 -28.07 -19.90 5.10
N ASP A 99 -28.17 -18.88 5.96
CA ASP A 99 -27.15 -17.82 6.14
C ASP A 99 -26.25 -18.07 7.36
N LEU A 100 -26.52 -19.11 8.14
CA LEU A 100 -25.67 -19.54 9.26
C LEU A 100 -24.45 -20.27 8.68
N SER A 101 -23.25 -19.84 9.08
CA SER A 101 -22.03 -20.63 8.83
C SER A 101 -22.18 -22.00 9.52
N ALA A 102 -21.50 -23.04 9.01
CA ALA A 102 -21.53 -24.37 9.60
C ALA A 102 -21.18 -24.37 11.11
N LEU A 103 -20.39 -23.38 11.56
CA LEU A 103 -20.07 -23.16 12.98
C LEU A 103 -21.19 -22.53 13.81
N GLU A 104 -22.13 -21.82 13.19
CA GLU A 104 -23.21 -21.09 13.88
C GLU A 104 -24.47 -21.95 14.06
N ILE A 105 -24.50 -23.15 13.48
CA ILE A 105 -25.63 -24.09 13.63
C ILE A 105 -25.61 -24.67 15.04
N THR A 106 -26.60 -24.34 15.86
CA THR A 106 -26.83 -24.94 17.18
C THR A 106 -28.10 -25.80 17.15
N LEU A 107 -28.07 -26.95 17.82
CA LEU A 107 -29.26 -27.78 18.05
C LEU A 107 -30.07 -27.20 19.22
N ASP A 108 -31.34 -26.90 18.97
CA ASP A 108 -32.27 -26.46 20.01
C ASP A 108 -32.58 -27.64 20.95
N LYS A 109 -32.20 -27.52 22.22
CA LYS A 109 -32.59 -28.47 23.27
C LYS A 109 -34.04 -28.24 23.67
N GLU A 110 -34.82 -29.31 23.74
CA GLU A 110 -36.20 -29.20 24.24
C GLU A 110 -36.18 -29.02 25.77
N PRO A 111 -37.04 -28.17 26.37
CA PRO A 111 -36.97 -27.79 27.78
C PRO A 111 -37.07 -28.96 28.78
N TRP A 112 -37.71 -30.07 28.37
CA TRP A 112 -37.85 -31.26 29.20
C TRP A 112 -36.57 -32.10 29.26
N MET A 113 -35.63 -31.92 28.31
CA MET A 113 -34.35 -32.66 28.28
C MET A 113 -33.40 -32.22 29.40
N ASP A 114 -33.53 -31.00 29.93
CA ASP A 114 -32.75 -30.49 31.07
C ASP A 114 -33.50 -30.61 32.41
N GLN A 115 -34.84 -30.71 32.38
CA GLN A 115 -35.69 -30.66 33.59
C GLN A 115 -36.03 -32.04 34.16
N ILE A 116 -36.03 -33.10 33.35
CA ILE A 116 -36.43 -34.45 33.77
C ILE A 116 -35.17 -35.32 33.91
N PRO A 117 -34.86 -35.85 35.11
CA PRO A 117 -33.77 -36.79 35.29
C PRO A 117 -33.97 -38.04 34.43
N GLU A 118 -32.88 -38.62 33.93
CA GLU A 118 -32.90 -39.78 33.02
C GLU A 118 -33.59 -41.02 33.62
N GLU A 119 -33.77 -41.06 34.94
CA GLU A 119 -34.49 -42.09 35.69
C GLU A 119 -36.03 -41.94 35.66
N GLU A 120 -36.56 -40.74 35.42
CA GLU A 120 -38.00 -40.45 35.38
C GLU A 120 -38.55 -40.34 33.93
N MET A 121 -37.68 -40.52 32.94
CA MET A 121 -38.07 -40.47 31.53
C MET A 121 -38.83 -41.72 31.08
N THR A 122 -39.89 -41.53 30.30
CA THR A 122 -40.55 -42.62 29.57
C THR A 122 -39.64 -43.21 28.48
N ASP A 123 -39.87 -44.46 28.07
CA ASP A 123 -39.04 -45.13 27.04
C ASP A 123 -38.94 -44.33 25.73
N LEU A 124 -40.02 -43.64 25.33
CA LEU A 124 -40.04 -42.72 24.19
C LEU A 124 -39.13 -41.48 24.39
N GLN A 125 -39.12 -40.90 25.60
CA GLN A 125 -38.26 -39.75 25.93
C GLN A 125 -36.78 -40.15 26.02
N ARG A 126 -36.47 -41.34 26.54
CA ARG A 126 -35.10 -41.90 26.53
C ARG A 126 -34.58 -42.12 25.12
N GLN A 127 -35.42 -42.59 24.20
CA GLN A 127 -35.04 -42.79 22.81
C GLN A 127 -34.78 -41.44 22.11
N ALA A 128 -35.67 -40.45 22.31
CA ALA A 128 -35.50 -39.10 21.77
C ALA A 128 -34.25 -38.38 22.33
N PHE A 129 -33.93 -38.58 23.62
CA PHE A 129 -32.73 -38.02 24.24
C PHE A 129 -31.44 -38.64 23.69
N LYS A 130 -31.41 -39.96 23.46
CA LYS A 130 -30.28 -40.63 22.81
C LYS A 130 -30.07 -40.15 21.37
N GLU A 131 -31.15 -40.03 20.59
CA GLU A 131 -31.08 -39.48 19.23
C GLU A 131 -30.59 -38.02 19.22
N PHE A 132 -31.01 -37.21 20.20
CA PHE A 132 -30.52 -35.85 20.36
C PHE A 132 -29.01 -35.83 20.66
N GLN A 133 -28.53 -36.66 21.60
CA GLN A 133 -27.11 -36.75 21.92
C GLN A 133 -26.26 -37.23 20.74
N GLU A 134 -26.75 -38.19 19.95
CA GLU A 134 -26.07 -38.64 18.73
C GLU A 134 -26.00 -37.52 17.69
N LYS A 135 -27.08 -36.75 17.51
CA LYS A 135 -27.09 -35.57 16.63
C LYS A 135 -26.17 -34.46 17.13
N GLU A 136 -26.11 -34.23 18.45
CA GLU A 136 -25.22 -33.25 19.08
C GLU A 136 -23.75 -33.63 18.87
N LYS A 137 -23.40 -34.90 19.07
CA LYS A 137 -22.05 -35.42 18.78
C LYS A 137 -21.69 -35.31 17.30
N ALA A 138 -22.59 -35.73 16.40
CA ALA A 138 -22.36 -35.62 14.96
C ALA A 138 -22.18 -34.16 14.51
N LEU A 139 -22.97 -33.24 15.05
CA LEU A 139 -22.84 -31.80 14.79
C LEU A 139 -21.49 -31.26 15.27
N LEU A 140 -21.06 -31.65 16.48
CA LEU A 140 -19.76 -31.26 17.02
C LEU A 140 -18.60 -31.76 16.14
N GLU A 141 -18.67 -33.02 15.69
CA GLU A 141 -17.65 -33.59 14.79
C GLU A 141 -17.59 -32.88 13.44
N GLU A 142 -18.73 -32.53 12.85
CA GLU A 142 -18.78 -31.77 11.59
C GLU A 142 -18.26 -30.34 11.76
N GLN A 143 -18.59 -29.66 12.87
CA GLN A 143 -18.03 -28.35 13.21
C GLN A 143 -16.50 -28.41 13.36
N ASP A 144 -15.98 -29.44 14.04
CA ASP A 144 -14.54 -29.62 14.22
C ASP A 144 -13.81 -29.92 12.91
N LYS A 145 -14.40 -30.74 12.03
CA LYS A 145 -13.87 -30.98 10.67
C LYS A 145 -13.84 -29.70 9.85
N TYR A 146 -14.94 -28.93 9.87
CA TYR A 146 -15.02 -27.69 9.12
C TYR A 146 -14.05 -26.63 9.66
N ARG A 147 -13.87 -26.52 10.99
CA ARG A 147 -12.82 -25.69 11.60
C ARG A 147 -11.43 -26.06 11.10
N LYS A 148 -11.08 -27.35 11.13
CA LYS A 148 -9.78 -27.84 10.63
C LYS A 148 -9.58 -27.56 9.15
N GLN A 149 -10.65 -27.65 8.35
CA GLN A 149 -10.61 -27.31 6.92
C GLN A 149 -10.34 -25.81 6.72
N LEU A 150 -11.06 -24.94 7.45
CA LEU A 150 -10.83 -23.50 7.41
C LEU A 150 -9.41 -23.12 7.84
N ASP A 151 -8.88 -23.75 8.89
CA ASP A 151 -7.50 -23.54 9.33
C ASP A 151 -6.47 -23.97 8.27
N ALA A 152 -6.72 -25.07 7.57
CA ALA A 152 -5.86 -25.54 6.50
C ALA A 152 -5.89 -24.60 5.29
N ASP A 153 -7.09 -24.14 4.90
CA ASP A 153 -7.26 -23.16 3.82
C ASP A 153 -6.62 -21.82 4.17
N LEU A 154 -6.74 -21.36 5.42
CA LEU A 154 -6.11 -20.14 5.90
C LEU A 154 -4.59 -20.23 5.80
N LYS A 155 -3.99 -21.35 6.25
CA LYS A 155 -2.54 -21.59 6.12
C LYS A 155 -2.08 -21.59 4.66
N ARG A 156 -2.83 -22.25 3.77
CA ARG A 156 -2.55 -22.29 2.33
C ARG A 156 -2.64 -20.90 1.69
N LEU A 157 -3.68 -20.13 2.00
CA LEU A 157 -3.82 -18.78 1.45
C LEU A 157 -2.69 -17.85 1.92
N ARG A 158 -2.24 -17.99 3.17
CA ARG A 158 -1.08 -17.24 3.68
C ARG A 158 0.19 -17.59 2.93
N SER A 159 0.47 -18.87 2.69
CA SER A 159 1.64 -19.28 1.93
C SER A 159 1.57 -18.79 0.47
N GLU A 160 0.40 -18.89 -0.17
CA GLU A 160 0.20 -18.38 -1.53
C GLU A 160 0.42 -16.86 -1.62
N VAL A 161 -0.08 -16.09 -0.66
CA VAL A 161 0.19 -14.64 -0.60
C VAL A 161 1.68 -14.37 -0.45
N GLN A 162 2.35 -15.08 0.45
CA GLN A 162 3.79 -14.94 0.67
C GLN A 162 4.60 -15.27 -0.59
N GLU A 163 4.27 -16.36 -1.30
CA GLU A 163 4.93 -16.77 -2.53
C GLU A 163 4.77 -15.71 -3.64
N VAL A 164 3.56 -15.18 -3.82
CA VAL A 164 3.29 -14.14 -4.81
C VAL A 164 4.07 -12.86 -4.49
N THR A 165 4.12 -12.46 -3.22
CA THR A 165 4.91 -11.30 -2.77
C THR A 165 6.40 -11.51 -3.02
N GLN A 166 6.97 -12.66 -2.63
CA GLN A 166 8.38 -12.96 -2.84
C GLN A 166 8.76 -13.01 -4.32
N HIS A 167 7.90 -13.58 -5.16
CA HIS A 167 8.11 -13.60 -6.60
C HIS A 167 8.15 -12.18 -7.16
N PHE A 168 7.22 -11.32 -6.76
CA PHE A 168 7.19 -9.92 -7.17
C PHE A 168 8.44 -9.15 -6.73
N GLU A 169 8.85 -9.31 -5.46
CA GLU A 169 10.08 -8.70 -4.93
C GLU A 169 11.32 -9.13 -5.71
N SER A 170 11.41 -10.42 -6.07
CA SER A 170 12.54 -10.92 -6.86
C SER A 170 12.58 -10.27 -8.24
N VAL A 171 11.45 -10.17 -8.93
CA VAL A 171 11.36 -9.51 -10.24
C VAL A 171 11.73 -8.03 -10.12
N LEU A 172 11.23 -7.35 -9.09
CA LEU A 172 11.53 -5.94 -8.84
C LEU A 172 13.03 -5.72 -8.60
N LYS A 173 13.67 -6.60 -7.83
CA LYS A 173 15.11 -6.57 -7.57
C LYS A 173 15.94 -6.81 -8.83
N GLU A 174 15.54 -7.74 -9.68
CA GLU A 174 16.22 -7.95 -10.96
C GLU A 174 16.10 -6.73 -11.88
N LEU A 175 14.91 -6.11 -11.91
CA LEU A 175 14.67 -4.92 -12.70
C LEU A 175 15.49 -3.73 -12.19
N SER A 176 15.58 -3.55 -10.88
CA SER A 176 16.38 -2.48 -10.27
C SER A 176 17.87 -2.64 -10.58
N HIS A 177 18.41 -3.86 -10.51
CA HIS A 177 19.79 -4.14 -10.91
C HIS A 177 20.04 -3.84 -12.40
N LYS A 178 19.11 -4.25 -13.28
CA LYS A 178 19.20 -3.95 -14.72
C LYS A 178 19.17 -2.43 -14.95
N ARG A 179 18.26 -1.72 -14.30
CA ARG A 179 18.19 -0.25 -14.34
C ARG A 179 19.53 0.37 -13.94
N PHE A 180 20.08 0.03 -12.77
CA PHE A 180 21.36 0.60 -12.33
C PHE A 180 22.52 0.29 -13.29
N ALA A 181 22.55 -0.92 -13.87
CA ALA A 181 23.56 -1.28 -14.86
C ALA A 181 23.43 -0.46 -16.15
N HIS A 182 22.20 -0.14 -16.58
CA HIS A 182 21.95 0.73 -17.72
C HIS A 182 22.24 2.20 -17.42
N ASP A 183 21.80 2.70 -16.27
CA ASP A 183 22.07 4.07 -15.80
C ASP A 183 23.59 4.32 -15.74
N ALA A 184 24.36 3.38 -15.18
CA ALA A 184 25.82 3.47 -15.16
C ALA A 184 26.43 3.57 -16.57
N LYS A 185 25.93 2.77 -17.54
CA LYS A 185 26.39 2.85 -18.94
C LYS A 185 26.01 4.18 -19.57
N PHE A 186 24.80 4.66 -19.32
CA PHE A 186 24.32 5.94 -19.80
C PHE A 186 25.20 7.09 -19.31
N PHE A 187 25.45 7.17 -18.01
CA PHE A 187 26.34 8.19 -17.42
C PHE A 187 27.77 8.10 -17.95
N CYS A 188 28.31 6.89 -18.17
CA CYS A 188 29.62 6.72 -18.80
C CYS A 188 29.66 7.29 -20.22
N GLN A 189 28.59 7.09 -21.00
CA GLN A 189 28.50 7.65 -22.36
C GLN A 189 28.31 9.17 -22.34
N GLU A 190 27.47 9.70 -21.44
CA GLU A 190 27.33 11.15 -21.27
C GLU A 190 28.68 11.80 -20.91
N LEU A 191 29.42 11.21 -19.97
CA LEU A 191 30.75 11.67 -19.61
C LEU A 191 31.72 11.59 -20.80
N TYR A 192 31.64 10.53 -21.60
CA TYR A 192 32.48 10.39 -22.79
C TYR A 192 32.19 11.48 -23.83
N CYS A 193 30.92 11.78 -24.09
CA CYS A 193 30.51 12.88 -24.97
C CYS A 193 31.07 14.23 -24.48
N VAL A 194 30.93 14.52 -23.17
CA VAL A 194 31.49 15.75 -22.57
C VAL A 194 33.01 15.80 -22.73
N ARG A 195 33.72 14.69 -22.52
CA ARG A 195 35.17 14.61 -22.69
C ARG A 195 35.61 14.81 -24.14
N LEU A 196 34.88 14.25 -25.11
CA LEU A 196 35.14 14.49 -26.53
C LEU A 196 34.94 15.96 -26.90
N GLN A 197 33.88 16.58 -26.39
CA GLN A 197 33.63 18.00 -26.62
C GLN A 197 34.76 18.88 -26.07
N LEU A 198 35.24 18.58 -24.86
CA LEU A 198 36.38 19.28 -24.26
C LEU A 198 37.66 19.11 -25.09
N ALA A 199 37.95 17.89 -25.55
CA ALA A 199 39.13 17.63 -26.39
C ALA A 199 39.06 18.38 -27.74
N LEU A 200 37.88 18.48 -28.35
CA LEU A 200 37.67 19.25 -29.57
C LEU A 200 37.88 20.76 -29.34
N LEU A 201 37.33 21.30 -28.25
CA LEU A 201 37.53 22.71 -27.89
C LEU A 201 39.01 23.02 -27.69
N GLN A 202 39.72 22.18 -26.94
CA GLN A 202 41.15 22.35 -26.71
C GLN A 202 41.95 22.30 -28.02
N SER A 203 41.63 21.37 -28.92
CA SER A 203 42.28 21.30 -30.24
C SER A 203 42.09 22.56 -31.08
N VAL A 204 40.90 23.16 -31.02
CA VAL A 204 40.60 24.43 -31.72
C VAL A 204 41.41 25.58 -31.12
N GLU A 205 41.47 25.67 -29.79
CA GLU A 205 42.26 26.66 -29.06
C GLU A 205 43.75 26.54 -29.38
N ASP A 206 44.31 25.33 -29.30
CA ASP A 206 45.72 25.06 -29.62
C ASP A 206 46.05 25.47 -31.07
N SER A 207 45.16 25.13 -32.02
CA SER A 207 45.32 25.50 -33.43
C SER A 207 45.25 27.01 -33.67
N HIS A 208 44.51 27.73 -32.84
CA HIS A 208 44.46 29.19 -32.89
C HIS A 208 45.74 29.81 -32.32
N VAL A 209 46.20 29.33 -31.16
CA VAL A 209 47.45 29.79 -30.51
C VAL A 209 48.67 29.53 -31.40
N LEU A 210 48.75 28.35 -32.02
CA LEU A 210 49.83 28.02 -32.96
C LEU A 210 49.84 28.95 -34.18
N ARG A 211 48.67 29.28 -34.73
CA ARG A 211 48.56 30.23 -35.85
C ARG A 211 49.03 31.63 -35.46
N GLN A 212 48.60 32.13 -34.30
CA GLN A 212 49.05 33.43 -33.80
C GLN A 212 50.57 33.44 -33.56
N SER A 213 51.09 32.44 -32.86
CA SER A 213 52.54 32.31 -32.61
C SER A 213 53.34 32.23 -33.92
N GLY A 214 52.83 31.52 -34.92
CA GLY A 214 53.45 31.46 -36.25
C GLY A 214 53.48 32.81 -36.96
N GLN A 215 52.40 33.60 -36.88
CA GLN A 215 52.35 34.96 -37.41
C GLN A 215 53.34 35.89 -36.68
N ASP A 216 53.41 35.79 -35.36
CA ASP A 216 54.31 36.60 -34.54
C ASP A 216 55.78 36.29 -34.84
N VAL A 217 56.14 35.01 -34.93
CA VAL A 217 57.50 34.57 -35.33
C VAL A 217 57.83 35.04 -36.74
N GLY A 218 56.92 34.89 -37.70
CA GLY A 218 57.12 35.39 -39.06
C GLY A 218 57.33 36.92 -39.09
N SER A 219 56.56 37.67 -38.30
CA SER A 219 56.73 39.12 -38.17
C SER A 219 58.08 39.51 -37.54
N ALA A 220 58.56 38.73 -36.56
CA ALA A 220 59.84 38.97 -35.90
C ALA A 220 61.01 38.63 -36.83
N GLN A 221 60.94 37.53 -37.57
CA GLN A 221 61.92 37.16 -38.60
C GLN A 221 62.00 38.21 -39.71
N GLY A 222 60.86 38.70 -40.21
CA GLY A 222 60.84 39.77 -41.20
C GLY A 222 61.48 41.06 -40.68
N ARG A 223 61.24 41.42 -39.42
CA ARG A 223 61.91 42.56 -38.76
C ARG A 223 63.42 42.35 -38.60
N LEU A 224 63.85 41.13 -38.26
CA LEU A 224 65.26 40.78 -38.13
C LEU A 224 65.98 40.91 -39.48
N LEU A 225 65.45 40.29 -40.54
CA LEU A 225 66.00 40.37 -41.89
C LEU A 225 66.11 41.82 -42.36
N ALA A 226 65.05 42.61 -42.16
CA ALA A 226 65.07 44.04 -42.51
C ALA A 226 66.12 44.82 -41.69
N ALA A 227 66.40 44.44 -40.45
CA ALA A 227 67.46 45.05 -39.64
C ALA A 227 68.86 44.61 -40.09
N GLU A 228 69.05 43.34 -40.46
CA GLU A 228 70.30 42.81 -41.02
C GLU A 228 70.63 43.47 -42.37
N GLU A 229 69.64 43.61 -43.25
CA GLU A 229 69.80 44.33 -44.52
C GLU A 229 70.20 45.80 -44.29
N ARG A 230 69.59 46.47 -43.31
CA ARG A 230 69.98 47.84 -42.92
C ARG A 230 71.39 47.89 -42.36
N LEU A 231 71.82 46.90 -41.59
CA LEU A 231 73.16 46.82 -41.03
C LEU A 231 74.21 46.63 -42.15
N HIS A 232 73.92 45.77 -43.11
CA HIS A 232 74.79 45.52 -44.27
C HIS A 232 74.85 46.69 -45.27
N ALA A 233 73.84 47.57 -45.26
CA ALA A 233 73.80 48.77 -46.09
C ALA A 233 74.49 50.01 -45.48
N LEU A 234 75.03 49.90 -44.26
CA LEU A 234 75.84 50.96 -43.66
C LEU A 234 77.28 50.91 -44.22
N PRO A 235 77.85 52.06 -44.65
CA PRO A 235 79.18 52.13 -45.28
C PRO A 235 80.34 51.88 -44.30
#